data_AF-A0AAV9KJK7-F1
#
_entry.id   AF-A0AAV9KJK7-F1
#
_cell.length_a   1.000
_cell.length_b   1.000
_cell.length_c   1.000
_cell.angle_alpha   90.00
_cell.angle_beta   90.00
_cell.angle_gamma   90.00
#
_symmetry.space_group_name_H-M   'P 1'
#
loop_
_entity.id
_entity.type
_entity.pdbx_description
1 polymer ?
#
loop_
_entity_poly.entity_id
_entity_poly.type
_entity_poly.pdbx_seq_one_letter_code
_entity_poly.pdbx_strand_id
1 'polypeptide(L)'
;MEGGNSVAVVDVGGSVLRGGNGRLVHALTQNVPTIFEKSVHAIRYGRDSVKVNYWGELFEGGVAFCTVPLRVFKSGSIRFILEFPQQKLDIVKRLSFGLLNKVSMLFMYVFWTSNVDIFGHIVDDSSFRDDGKPVDENLD
;
A
#
# COMPACT_ATOMS: atom_id res chain seq x y z
N MET A 1 38.55 -8.24 -7.15
CA MET A 1 37.57 -7.38 -6.46
C MET A 1 36.27 -7.51 -7.25
N GLU A 2 35.41 -8.44 -6.85
CA GLU A 2 34.06 -8.53 -7.42
C GLU A 2 33.26 -7.34 -6.89
N GLY A 3 33.07 -6.33 -7.74
CA GLY A 3 32.24 -5.17 -7.45
C GLY A 3 30.77 -5.59 -7.41
N GLY A 4 30.31 -6.04 -6.25
CA GLY A 4 28.88 -6.20 -6.00
C GLY A 4 28.23 -4.82 -5.91
N ASN A 5 27.29 -4.52 -6.82
CA ASN A 5 26.52 -3.30 -6.73
C ASN A 5 25.81 -3.23 -5.36
N SER A 6 25.82 -2.06 -4.75
CA SER A 6 25.24 -1.84 -3.42
C SER A 6 23.98 -1.00 -3.52
N VAL A 7 22.89 -1.47 -2.93
CA VAL A 7 21.61 -0.74 -2.88
C VAL A 7 21.46 -0.12 -1.50
N ALA A 8 21.27 1.19 -1.46
CA ALA A 8 20.76 1.88 -0.28
C ALA A 8 19.25 2.07 -0.45
N VAL A 9 18.47 1.62 0.54
CA VAL A 9 17.03 1.89 0.64
C VAL A 9 16.84 2.78 1.86
N VAL A 10 16.23 3.94 1.66
CA VAL A 10 15.82 4.79 2.78
C VAL A 10 14.52 4.21 3.34
N ASP A 11 14.58 3.65 4.55
CA ASP A 11 13.46 3.05 5.24
C ASP A 11 13.43 3.45 6.72
N VAL A 12 12.26 3.33 7.32
CA VAL A 12 12.07 3.49 8.76
C VAL A 12 12.40 2.15 9.40
N GLY A 13 13.52 2.07 10.14
CA GLY A 13 13.84 1.03 11.15
C GLY A 13 13.29 -0.38 10.95
N GLY A 14 14.12 -1.37 10.62
CA GLY A 14 13.70 -2.78 10.71
C GLY A 14 14.57 -3.80 9.99
N SER A 15 14.24 -5.07 10.15
CA SER A 15 14.89 -6.18 9.44
C SER A 15 14.41 -6.26 7.98
N VAL A 16 15.34 -6.20 7.04
CA VAL A 16 15.04 -6.36 5.61
C VAL A 16 15.26 -7.81 5.17
N LEU A 17 14.30 -8.40 4.47
CA LEU A 17 14.47 -9.72 3.87
C LEU A 17 15.45 -9.64 2.70
N ARG A 18 16.61 -10.33 2.82
CA ARG A 18 17.57 -10.44 1.72
C ARG A 18 16.89 -11.09 0.51
N GLY A 19 17.00 -10.43 -0.64
CA GLY A 19 16.34 -10.84 -1.88
C GLY A 19 14.91 -10.29 -2.05
N GLY A 20 14.45 -9.44 -1.13
CA GLY A 20 13.20 -8.68 -1.23
C GLY A 20 11.95 -9.42 -0.73
N ASN A 21 10.99 -8.66 -0.20
CA ASN A 21 9.72 -9.20 0.34
C ASN A 21 8.88 -9.94 -0.70
N GLY A 22 9.09 -9.65 -1.99
CA GLY A 22 8.39 -10.33 -3.09
C GLY A 22 8.61 -11.85 -3.10
N ARG A 23 9.74 -12.34 -2.58
CA ARG A 23 9.99 -13.79 -2.45
C ARG A 23 9.00 -14.48 -1.52
N LEU A 24 8.66 -13.83 -0.40
CA LEU A 24 7.68 -14.34 0.54
C LEU A 24 6.29 -14.39 -0.10
N VAL A 25 5.90 -13.31 -0.78
CA VAL A 25 4.61 -13.25 -1.49
C VAL A 25 4.53 -14.34 -2.54
N HIS A 26 5.58 -14.52 -3.35
CA HIS A 26 5.64 -15.57 -4.36
C HIS A 26 5.51 -16.98 -3.76
N ALA A 27 6.21 -17.25 -2.66
CA ALA A 27 6.12 -18.54 -1.96
C ALA A 27 4.68 -18.84 -1.49
N LEU A 28 3.97 -17.83 -0.99
CA LEU A 28 2.58 -17.97 -0.53
C LEU A 28 1.59 -18.19 -1.68
N THR A 29 1.93 -17.80 -2.92
CA THR A 29 1.01 -17.88 -4.07
C THR A 29 1.30 -19.02 -5.04
N GLN A 30 2.34 -19.83 -4.83
CA GLN A 30 2.79 -20.84 -5.81
C GLN A 30 1.70 -21.82 -6.28
N ASN A 31 0.71 -22.11 -5.44
CA ASN A 31 -0.37 -23.04 -5.75
C ASN A 31 -1.76 -22.40 -5.60
N VAL A 32 -1.83 -21.07 -5.67
CA VAL A 32 -3.09 -20.33 -5.57
C VAL A 32 -3.38 -19.71 -6.93
N PRO A 33 -4.47 -20.13 -7.62
CA PRO A 33 -4.88 -19.53 -8.88
C PRO A 33 -5.04 -18.02 -8.71
N THR A 34 -4.14 -17.26 -9.32
CA THR A 34 -4.10 -15.80 -9.22
C THR A 34 -4.23 -15.24 -10.62
N ILE A 35 -5.23 -14.38 -10.82
CA ILE A 35 -5.53 -13.78 -12.11
C ILE A 35 -5.15 -12.30 -12.03
N PHE A 36 -4.09 -11.93 -12.73
CA PHE A 36 -3.61 -10.54 -12.79
C PHE A 36 -4.38 -9.73 -13.83
N GLU A 37 -4.19 -8.40 -13.81
CA GLU A 37 -4.77 -7.46 -14.78
C GLU A 37 -6.31 -7.42 -14.83
N LYS A 38 -6.97 -8.00 -13.82
CA LYS A 38 -8.43 -7.98 -13.67
C LYS A 38 -8.85 -7.00 -12.57
N SER A 39 -8.83 -5.71 -12.90
CA SER A 39 -9.32 -4.67 -11.98
C SER A 39 -10.83 -4.79 -11.79
N VAL A 40 -11.25 -5.00 -10.55
CA VAL A 40 -12.65 -5.08 -10.14
C VAL A 40 -13.26 -3.67 -10.08
N HIS A 41 -14.45 -3.49 -10.65
CA HIS A 41 -15.15 -2.19 -10.65
C HIS A 41 -16.50 -2.24 -9.93
N ALA A 42 -17.10 -3.43 -9.81
CA ALA A 42 -18.34 -3.60 -9.06
C ALA A 42 -18.41 -4.97 -8.37
N ILE A 43 -18.98 -4.97 -7.17
CA ILE A 43 -19.22 -6.16 -6.37
C ILE A 43 -20.68 -6.13 -5.95
N ARG A 44 -21.48 -7.07 -6.45
CA ARG A 44 -22.86 -7.29 -6.00
C ARG A 44 -22.89 -8.52 -5.11
N TYR A 45 -23.34 -8.35 -3.88
CA TYR A 45 -23.45 -9.46 -2.93
C TYR A 45 -24.91 -9.61 -2.50
N GLY A 46 -25.27 -10.79 -2.01
CA GLY A 46 -26.61 -11.14 -1.57
C GLY A 46 -26.57 -12.36 -0.64
N ARG A 47 -27.73 -12.92 -0.32
CA ARG A 47 -27.82 -14.08 0.57
C ARG A 47 -27.16 -15.34 -0.01
N ASP A 48 -27.32 -15.56 -1.31
CA ASP A 48 -26.99 -16.84 -1.95
C ASP A 48 -25.78 -16.77 -2.89
N SER A 49 -25.38 -15.56 -3.31
CA SER A 49 -24.26 -15.38 -4.24
C SER A 49 -23.59 -14.01 -4.13
N VAL A 50 -22.35 -13.98 -4.58
CA VAL A 50 -21.55 -12.78 -4.83
C VAL A 50 -21.11 -12.78 -6.28
N LYS A 51 -21.25 -11.61 -6.92
CA LYS A 51 -20.95 -11.33 -8.31
C LYS A 51 -19.91 -10.23 -8.38
N VAL A 52 -18.74 -10.54 -8.92
CA VAL A 52 -17.60 -9.63 -9.02
C VAL A 52 -17.38 -9.28 -10.49
N ASN A 53 -17.59 -8.02 -10.84
CA ASN A 53 -17.43 -7.53 -12.21
C ASN A 53 -16.06 -6.87 -12.39
N TYR A 54 -15.38 -7.26 -13.47
CA TYR A 54 -14.11 -6.70 -13.90
C TYR A 54 -14.16 -6.56 -15.43
N TRP A 55 -14.08 -5.33 -15.93
CA TRP A 55 -14.08 -5.01 -17.37
C TRP A 55 -15.16 -5.73 -18.22
N GLY A 56 -16.38 -5.85 -17.71
CA GLY A 56 -17.51 -6.47 -18.45
C GLY A 56 -17.57 -7.99 -18.31
N GLU A 57 -16.55 -8.63 -17.74
CA GLU A 57 -16.58 -10.03 -17.34
C GLU A 57 -17.08 -10.18 -15.90
N LEU A 58 -17.54 -11.39 -15.55
CA LEU A 58 -18.18 -11.69 -14.27
C LEU A 58 -17.62 -12.97 -13.65
N PHE A 59 -17.18 -12.86 -12.39
CA PHE A 59 -17.02 -14.01 -11.50
C PHE A 59 -18.24 -14.14 -10.59
N GLU A 60 -18.70 -15.37 -10.38
CA GLU A 60 -19.80 -15.70 -9.48
C GLU A 60 -19.35 -16.78 -8.49
N GLY A 61 -19.73 -16.60 -7.22
CA GLY A 61 -19.43 -17.56 -6.17
C GLY A 61 -20.34 -17.38 -4.96
N GLY A 62 -20.27 -18.29 -3.98
CA GLY A 62 -21.08 -18.19 -2.76
C GLY A 62 -20.58 -17.11 -1.78
N VAL A 63 -19.26 -16.90 -1.72
CA VAL A 63 -18.62 -15.96 -0.78
C VAL A 63 -17.47 -15.24 -1.48
N ALA A 64 -17.23 -13.97 -1.12
CA ALA A 64 -16.06 -13.22 -1.54
C ALA A 64 -15.31 -12.64 -0.33
N PHE A 65 -13.99 -12.78 -0.32
CA PHE A 65 -13.11 -12.10 0.62
C PHE A 65 -12.60 -10.81 -0.02
N CYS A 66 -12.92 -9.66 0.58
CA CYS A 66 -12.50 -8.36 0.07
C CYS A 66 -11.27 -7.88 0.84
N THR A 67 -10.10 -7.91 0.19
CA THR A 67 -8.81 -7.49 0.77
C THR A 67 -8.28 -6.21 0.13
N VAL A 68 -9.18 -5.34 -0.35
CA VAL A 68 -8.78 -4.09 -1.00
C VAL A 68 -8.21 -3.12 0.03
N PRO A 69 -7.17 -2.33 -0.31
CA PRO A 69 -6.64 -1.32 0.58
C PRO A 69 -7.72 -0.32 1.00
N LEU A 70 -7.66 0.18 2.24
CA LEU A 70 -8.62 1.15 2.77
C LEU A 70 -8.75 2.40 1.88
N ARG A 71 -7.63 2.87 1.30
CA ARG A 71 -7.62 3.99 0.34
C ARG A 71 -8.47 3.69 -0.91
N VAL A 72 -8.39 2.48 -1.46
CA VAL A 72 -9.20 2.07 -2.62
C VAL A 72 -10.67 2.02 -2.24
N PHE A 73 -10.99 1.45 -1.07
CA PHE A 73 -12.36 1.42 -0.58
C PHE A 73 -12.94 2.84 -0.43
N LYS A 74 -12.19 3.76 0.18
CA LYS A 74 -12.59 5.16 0.38
C LYS A 74 -12.69 5.98 -0.90
N SER A 75 -11.93 5.63 -1.93
CA SER A 75 -11.95 6.35 -3.21
C SER A 75 -13.24 6.17 -4.01
N GLY A 76 -14.03 5.14 -3.69
CA GLY A 76 -15.23 4.81 -4.44
C GLY A 76 -14.97 4.18 -5.81
N SER A 77 -13.72 3.80 -6.14
CA SER A 77 -13.39 3.14 -7.41
C SER A 77 -14.06 1.77 -7.60
N ILE A 78 -14.51 1.14 -6.53
CA ILE A 78 -15.28 -0.12 -6.57
C ILE A 78 -16.69 0.14 -6.07
N ARG A 79 -17.68 -0.16 -6.91
CA ARG A 79 -19.10 -0.03 -6.56
C ARG A 79 -19.59 -1.27 -5.82
N PHE A 80 -19.96 -1.11 -4.54
CA PHE A 80 -20.59 -2.17 -3.77
C PHE A 80 -22.12 -2.06 -3.91
N ILE A 81 -22.76 -3.11 -4.45
CA ILE A 81 -24.19 -3.16 -4.73
C ILE A 81 -24.86 -4.01 -3.65
N LEU A 82 -25.88 -3.43 -3.02
CA LEU A 82 -26.15 -3.46 -1.57
C LEU A 82 -25.16 -2.56 -0.84
N GLU A 83 -25.65 -1.42 -0.35
CA GLU A 83 -24.83 -0.49 0.42
C GLU A 83 -24.52 -1.10 1.78
N PHE A 84 -23.34 -0.78 2.32
CA PHE A 84 -23.00 -1.20 3.66
C PHE A 84 -23.85 -0.46 4.70
N PRO A 85 -24.15 -1.09 5.86
CA PRO A 85 -24.78 -0.39 6.97
C PRO A 85 -24.01 0.87 7.36
N GLN A 86 -24.74 1.93 7.71
CA GLN A 86 -24.16 3.25 8.01
C GLN A 86 -23.05 3.19 9.06
N GLN A 87 -23.23 2.37 10.10
CA GLN A 87 -22.21 2.13 11.13
C GLN A 87 -20.85 1.68 10.55
N LYS A 88 -20.84 0.81 9.53
CA LYS A 88 -19.60 0.36 8.88
C LYS A 88 -18.97 1.48 8.07
N LEU A 89 -19.79 2.27 7.37
CA LEU A 89 -19.32 3.41 6.61
C LEU A 89 -18.70 4.48 7.52
N ASP A 90 -19.29 4.75 8.67
CA ASP A 90 -18.78 5.75 9.61
C ASP A 90 -17.45 5.34 10.24
N ILE A 91 -17.28 4.05 10.56
CA ILE A 91 -15.98 3.50 11.01
C ILE A 91 -14.94 3.69 9.90
N VAL A 92 -15.26 3.29 8.67
CA VAL A 92 -14.37 3.46 7.53
C VAL A 92 -13.98 4.93 7.37
N LYS A 93 -14.93 5.86 7.40
CA LYS A 93 -14.67 7.31 7.27
C LYS A 93 -13.64 7.79 8.28
N ARG A 94 -13.72 7.34 9.53
CA ARG A 94 -12.81 7.73 10.62
C ARG A 94 -11.41 7.14 10.53
N LEU A 95 -11.22 6.01 9.85
CA LEU A 95 -9.90 5.37 9.74
C LEU A 95 -8.98 6.11 8.75
N SER A 96 -7.87 6.66 9.22
CA SER A 96 -6.87 7.28 8.34
C SER A 96 -6.01 6.24 7.62
N PHE A 97 -5.41 6.65 6.50
CA PHE A 97 -4.35 5.90 5.82
C PHE A 97 -3.22 6.87 5.49
N GLY A 98 -1.98 6.47 5.76
CA GLY A 98 -0.79 7.27 5.46
C GLY A 98 -0.28 7.05 4.05
N LEU A 99 0.65 7.92 3.63
CA LEU A 99 1.44 7.76 2.42
C LEU A 99 2.91 7.79 2.81
N LEU A 100 3.65 6.76 2.41
CA LEU A 100 5.10 6.69 2.59
C LEU A 100 5.73 6.31 1.25
N ASN A 101 6.64 7.15 0.78
CA ASN A 101 7.43 6.90 -0.42
C ASN A 101 8.85 6.52 -0.03
N LYS A 102 9.49 5.66 -0.83
CA LYS A 102 10.87 5.23 -0.63
C LYS A 102 11.68 5.54 -1.88
N VAL A 103 12.93 5.93 -1.68
CA VAL A 103 13.91 6.08 -2.75
C VAL A 103 14.95 4.97 -2.58
N SER A 104 15.19 4.22 -3.66
CA SER A 104 16.23 3.20 -3.73
C SER A 104 17.34 3.70 -4.63
N MET A 105 18.57 3.75 -4.13
CA MET A 105 19.74 4.23 -4.86
C MET A 105 20.75 3.10 -5.02
N LEU A 106 21.15 2.83 -6.27
CA LEU A 106 22.15 1.84 -6.60
C LEU A 106 23.50 2.52 -6.82
N PHE A 107 24.53 2.06 -6.09
CA PHE A 107 25.88 2.58 -6.19
C PHE A 107 26.86 1.48 -6.62
N MET A 108 27.88 1.88 -7.38
CA MET A 108 28.95 0.98 -7.84
C MET A 108 29.87 0.54 -6.69
N TYR A 109 29.96 1.32 -5.62
CA TYR A 109 30.73 1.00 -4.43
C TYR A 109 30.06 1.58 -3.17
N VAL A 110 30.29 0.94 -2.03
CA VAL A 110 29.82 1.43 -0.72
C VAL A 110 30.73 2.58 -0.29
N PHE A 111 30.16 3.77 -0.15
CA PHE A 111 30.88 4.95 0.35
C PHE A 111 30.41 5.42 1.73
N TRP A 112 29.35 4.83 2.27
CA TRP A 112 28.84 5.08 3.61
C TRP A 112 29.45 4.11 4.63
N THR A 113 29.31 4.42 5.92
CA THR A 113 29.81 3.57 7.02
C THR A 113 29.09 2.22 7.03
N SER A 114 29.84 1.13 6.87
CA SER A 114 29.29 -0.24 6.75
C SER A 114 28.55 -0.76 7.99
N ASN A 115 28.72 -0.09 9.14
CA ASN A 115 28.15 -0.50 10.43
C ASN A 115 26.89 0.30 10.79
N VAL A 116 26.36 1.09 9.85
CA VAL A 116 25.18 1.93 10.03
C VAL A 116 24.10 1.46 9.05
N ASP A 117 23.03 0.89 9.58
CA ASP A 117 21.89 0.44 8.77
C ASP A 117 20.98 1.60 8.35
N ILE A 118 20.94 2.67 9.15
CA ILE A 118 20.04 3.82 8.96
C ILE A 118 20.75 5.10 9.40
N PHE A 119 20.67 6.12 8.56
CA PHE A 119 21.01 7.49 8.92
C PHE A 119 19.84 8.42 8.56
N GLY A 120 19.60 9.43 9.40
CA GLY A 120 18.53 10.40 9.22
C GLY A 120 19.08 11.76 8.80
N HIS A 121 18.32 12.49 7.98
CA HIS A 121 18.55 13.89 7.69
C HIS A 121 17.46 14.72 8.36
N ILE A 122 17.85 15.59 9.30
CA ILE A 122 16.94 16.53 9.96
C ILE A 122 16.95 17.80 9.13
N VAL A 123 15.78 18.19 8.62
CA VAL A 123 15.59 19.47 7.92
C VAL A 123 15.26 20.53 8.98
N ASP A 124 16.00 21.63 8.99
CA ASP A 124 15.77 22.76 9.90
C ASP A 124 14.77 23.74 9.28
N ASP A 125 13.56 23.26 9.03
CA ASP A 125 12.50 24.06 8.42
C ASP A 125 11.18 23.81 9.15
N SER A 126 10.77 24.79 9.97
CA SER A 126 9.54 24.73 10.76
C SER A 126 8.26 24.83 9.92
N SER A 127 8.38 25.06 8.62
CA SER A 127 7.25 25.23 7.69
C SER A 127 6.64 23.92 7.19
N PHE A 128 7.32 22.78 7.35
CA PHE A 128 6.82 21.46 6.94
C PHE A 128 6.45 20.61 8.14
N ARG A 129 5.15 20.57 8.46
CA ARG A 129 4.57 19.50 9.29
C ARG A 129 4.20 18.30 8.42
N ASP A 130 4.43 17.10 8.93
CA ASP A 130 4.10 15.80 8.32
C ASP A 130 2.57 15.57 8.15
N ASP A 131 1.74 16.56 8.46
CA ASP A 131 0.28 16.55 8.31
C ASP A 131 -0.21 17.21 7.01
N GLY A 132 0.70 17.73 6.17
CA GLY A 132 0.39 18.28 4.86
C GLY A 132 -0.47 19.56 4.90
N LYS A 133 -0.52 20.27 6.04
CA LYS A 133 -1.17 21.58 6.13
C LYS A 133 -0.13 22.70 6.07
N PRO A 134 -0.35 23.75 5.25
CA PRO A 134 0.46 24.95 5.35
C PRO A 134 0.27 25.59 6.73
N VAL A 135 1.34 26.16 7.27
CA VAL A 135 1.29 26.99 8.48
C VAL A 135 0.45 28.22 8.15
N ASP A 136 -0.65 28.42 8.87
CA ASP A 136 -1.42 29.65 8.78
C ASP A 136 -0.61 30.76 9.46
N GLU A 137 0.06 31.59 8.67
CA GLU A 137 0.90 32.70 9.16
C GLU A 137 0.10 33.96 9.52
N ASN A 138 -1.23 33.89 9.58
CA ASN A 138 -2.07 35.00 10.06
C ASN A 138 -2.78 34.62 11.36
N LEU A 139 -2.07 34.81 12.46
CA LEU A 139 -2.63 34.98 13.80
C LEU A 139 -1.89 36.14 14.46
N ASP A 140 -2.23 37.34 14.01
CA ASP A 140 -2.36 38.51 14.89
C ASP A 140 -3.84 38.64 15.27
#